data_AF-A0A7S1GU39-F1
#
_entry.id   AF-A0A7S1GU39-F1
#
_cell.length_a   1.000
_cell.length_b   1.000
_cell.length_c   1.000
_cell.angle_alpha   90.00
_cell.angle_beta   90.00
_cell.angle_gamma   90.00
#
_symmetry.space_group_name_H-M   'P 1'
#
loop_
_entity.id
_entity.type
_entity.pdbx_description
1 polymer ?
#
loop_
_entity_poly.entity_id
_entity_poly.type
_entity_poly.pdbx_seq_one_letter_code
_entity_poly.pdbx_strand_id
1 'polypeptide(L)'
;GRTGSLLYEMSRGVDPRPWQSRPPRKSVCAQATWGVRFKEAGQVEKFVGDLSREVAQRLRDACVRGRSVQVEMMRAVINAESGHRKGMMGHGICDKMSRSVTLPYFTADAEDIRRTALDLVRQLQIPPE
;
A
#
# COMPACT_ATOMS: atom_id res chain seq x y z
N GLY A 1 -6.81 -23.02 15.35
CA GLY A 1 -5.98 -21.82 15.10
C GLY A 1 -6.55 -20.61 15.83
N ARG A 2 -5.76 -19.54 16.02
CA ARG A 2 -6.16 -18.35 16.81
C ARG A 2 -7.53 -17.79 16.44
N THR A 3 -7.85 -17.75 15.13
CA THR A 3 -9.16 -17.30 14.63
C THR A 3 -10.31 -18.19 15.09
N GLY A 4 -10.14 -19.52 15.06
CA GLY A 4 -11.18 -20.46 15.48
C GLY A 4 -11.51 -20.34 16.97
N SER A 5 -10.49 -20.22 17.82
CA SER A 5 -10.69 -20.01 19.25
C SER A 5 -11.38 -18.68 19.54
N LEU A 6 -11.01 -17.60 18.84
CA LEU A 6 -11.69 -16.30 18.99
C LEU A 6 -13.17 -16.38 18.59
N LEU A 7 -13.48 -17.05 17.48
CA LEU A 7 -14.86 -17.24 17.02
C LEU A 7 -15.69 -18.06 18.02
N TYR A 8 -15.10 -19.09 18.62
CA TYR A 8 -15.75 -19.93 19.64
C TYR A 8 -16.06 -19.18 20.94
N GLU A 9 -15.16 -18.30 21.40
CA GLU A 9 -15.43 -17.46 22.58
C GLU A 9 -16.51 -16.41 22.28
N MET A 10 -16.39 -15.71 21.14
CA MET A 10 -17.34 -14.66 20.78
C MET A 10 -18.74 -15.18 20.51
N SER A 11 -18.89 -16.39 19.95
CA SER A 11 -20.21 -17.01 19.78
C SER A 11 -20.92 -17.30 21.11
N ARG A 12 -20.18 -17.34 22.22
CA ARG A 12 -20.68 -17.49 23.59
C ARG A 12 -20.76 -16.17 24.36
N GLY A 13 -20.56 -15.04 23.69
CA GLY A 13 -20.57 -13.71 24.30
C GLY A 13 -19.33 -13.38 25.13
N VAL A 14 -18.25 -14.16 24.99
CA VAL A 14 -16.98 -13.91 25.67
C VAL A 14 -16.02 -13.22 24.70
N ASP A 15 -15.65 -11.97 25.00
CA ASP A 15 -14.54 -11.29 24.31
C ASP A 15 -13.27 -11.34 25.17
N PRO A 16 -12.28 -12.19 24.82
CA PRO A 16 -11.06 -12.34 25.62
C PRO A 16 -10.04 -11.21 25.39
N ARG A 17 -10.32 -10.24 24.51
CA ARG A 17 -9.36 -9.19 24.15
C ARG A 17 -9.29 -8.12 25.26
N PRO A 18 -8.09 -7.68 25.66
CA PRO A 18 -7.96 -6.57 26.60
C PRO A 18 -8.44 -5.27 25.95
N TRP A 19 -9.17 -4.47 26.71
CA TRP A 19 -9.52 -3.11 26.29
C TRP A 19 -8.26 -2.26 26.08
N GLN A 20 -8.19 -1.54 24.97
CA GLN A 20 -7.11 -0.60 24.67
C GLN A 20 -7.72 0.72 24.20
N SER A 21 -7.53 1.79 24.99
CA SER A 21 -8.10 3.10 24.69
C SER A 21 -7.60 3.67 23.36
N ARG A 22 -6.30 3.52 23.05
CA ARG A 22 -5.68 4.00 21.80
C ARG A 22 -4.54 3.07 21.38
N PRO A 23 -4.78 2.08 20.50
CA PRO A 23 -3.70 1.25 20.01
C PRO A 23 -2.67 2.09 19.22
N PRO A 24 -1.37 1.81 19.35
CA PRO A 24 -0.34 2.56 18.64
C PRO A 24 -0.48 2.39 17.12
N ARG A 25 -0.24 3.46 16.37
CA ARG A 25 -0.20 3.41 14.91
C ARG A 25 0.94 2.48 14.47
N LYS A 26 0.64 1.51 13.62
CA LYS A 26 1.60 0.50 13.16
C LYS A 26 2.16 0.76 11.76
N SER A 27 1.51 1.63 10.98
CA SER A 27 1.93 1.96 9.62
C SER A 27 1.47 3.35 9.21
N VAL A 28 2.18 3.91 8.23
CA VAL A 28 1.84 5.15 7.51
C VAL A 28 1.93 4.81 6.03
N CYS A 29 0.87 5.10 5.27
CA CYS A 29 0.82 4.84 3.84
C CYS A 29 0.02 5.94 3.11
N ALA A 30 0.21 5.99 1.79
CA ALA A 30 -0.61 6.75 0.85
C ALA A 30 -0.93 5.83 -0.34
N GLN A 31 -2.17 5.88 -0.81
CA GLN A 31 -2.63 5.05 -1.92
C GLN A 31 -3.57 5.87 -2.80
N ALA A 32 -3.48 5.68 -4.10
CA ALA A 32 -4.45 6.16 -5.07
C ALA A 32 -4.92 4.97 -5.92
N THR A 33 -6.21 4.65 -5.81
CA THR A 33 -6.85 3.51 -6.49
C THR A 33 -7.83 3.95 -7.58
N TRP A 34 -7.95 5.25 -7.82
CA TRP A 34 -8.88 5.83 -8.79
C TRP A 34 -8.13 6.75 -9.75
N GLY A 35 -8.40 6.65 -11.05
CA GLY A 35 -7.82 7.53 -12.07
C GLY A 35 -6.34 7.29 -12.39
N VAL A 36 -5.74 6.18 -11.95
CA VAL A 36 -4.32 5.87 -12.19
C VAL A 36 -4.16 5.12 -13.52
N ARG A 37 -3.52 5.76 -14.52
CA ARG A 37 -3.20 5.18 -15.83
C ARG A 37 -1.86 5.73 -16.29
N PHE A 38 -0.98 4.86 -16.79
CA PHE A 38 0.36 5.26 -17.21
C PHE A 38 0.63 4.72 -18.61
N LYS A 39 1.02 5.62 -19.51
CA LYS A 39 1.48 5.25 -20.86
C LYS A 39 2.99 5.01 -20.90
N GLU A 40 3.73 5.65 -19.99
CA GLU A 40 5.18 5.69 -20.02
C GLU A 40 5.75 5.45 -18.63
N ALA A 41 6.92 4.81 -18.57
CA ALA A 41 7.64 4.55 -17.32
C ALA A 41 7.93 5.85 -16.54
N GLY A 42 8.23 6.96 -17.22
CA GLY A 42 8.45 8.26 -16.57
C GLY A 42 7.24 8.77 -15.77
N GLN A 43 6.02 8.43 -16.19
CA GLN A 43 4.81 8.80 -15.44
C GLN A 43 4.68 7.97 -14.16
N VAL A 44 5.05 6.69 -14.21
CA VAL A 44 5.14 5.82 -13.03
C VAL A 44 6.16 6.38 -12.05
N GLU A 45 7.36 6.74 -12.52
CA GLU A 45 8.42 7.28 -11.66
C GLU A 45 8.02 8.58 -10.98
N LYS A 46 7.40 9.49 -11.73
CA LYS A 46 6.85 10.74 -11.18
C LYS A 46 5.80 10.45 -10.11
N PHE A 47 4.84 9.58 -10.41
CA PHE A 47 3.75 9.25 -9.48
C PHE A 47 4.24 8.59 -8.19
N VAL A 48 5.20 7.66 -8.29
CA VAL A 48 5.85 7.06 -7.11
C VAL A 48 6.60 8.13 -6.31
N GLY A 49 7.26 9.08 -6.97
CA GLY A 49 7.87 10.24 -6.30
C GLY A 49 6.86 11.11 -5.56
N ASP A 50 5.72 11.41 -6.19
CA ASP A 50 4.62 12.17 -5.59
C ASP A 50 4.08 11.45 -4.34
N LEU A 51 3.82 10.13 -4.41
CA LEU A 51 3.39 9.32 -3.27
C LEU A 51 4.46 9.21 -2.16
N SER A 52 5.74 9.12 -2.54
CA SER A 52 6.83 9.03 -1.56
C SER A 52 6.95 10.32 -0.74
N ARG A 53 6.76 11.49 -1.37
CA ARG A 53 6.69 12.78 -0.67
C ARG A 53 5.49 12.86 0.28
N GLU A 54 4.33 12.38 -0.15
CA GLU A 54 3.13 12.33 0.69
C GLU A 54 3.34 11.43 1.93
N VAL A 55 3.91 10.23 1.75
CA VAL A 55 4.24 9.33 2.88
C VAL A 55 5.26 9.97 3.80
N ALA A 56 6.32 10.58 3.25
CA ALA A 56 7.33 11.27 4.03
C ALA A 56 6.75 12.43 4.85
N GLN A 57 5.82 13.19 4.28
CA GLN A 57 5.11 14.25 4.99
C GLN A 57 4.27 13.69 6.14
N ARG A 58 3.48 12.63 5.88
CA ARG A 58 2.68 11.97 6.93
C ARG A 58 3.53 11.38 8.06
N LEU A 59 4.72 10.88 7.76
CA LEU A 59 5.67 10.39 8.77
C LEU A 59 6.14 11.56 9.65
N ARG A 60 6.50 12.71 9.05
CA ARG A 60 6.92 13.91 9.77
C ARG A 60 5.80 14.49 10.63
N ASP A 61 4.59 14.61 10.10
CA ASP A 61 3.42 15.14 10.83
C ASP A 61 3.06 14.27 12.04
N ALA A 62 3.31 12.96 11.94
CA ALA A 62 3.12 12.02 13.03
C ALA A 62 4.34 11.91 13.96
N CYS A 63 5.42 12.67 13.72
CA CYS A 63 6.69 12.62 14.46
C CYS A 63 7.30 11.21 14.55
N VAL A 64 7.19 10.42 13.47
CA VAL A 64 7.71 9.04 13.41
C VAL A 64 8.62 8.83 12.20
N ARG A 65 9.40 7.74 12.25
CA ARG A 65 10.22 7.24 11.13
C ARG A 65 9.90 5.76 10.90
N GLY A 66 9.98 5.33 9.64
CA GLY A 66 9.78 3.94 9.24
C GLY A 66 11.04 3.29 8.69
N ARG A 67 11.14 1.97 8.74
CA ARG A 67 12.24 1.20 8.10
C ARG A 67 11.74 0.14 7.11
N SER A 68 10.53 -0.36 7.27
CA SER A 68 9.92 -1.30 6.32
C SER A 68 9.11 -0.52 5.29
N VAL A 69 9.53 -0.60 4.04
CA VAL A 69 8.86 0.04 2.90
C VAL A 69 8.17 -1.05 2.09
N GLN A 70 6.89 -0.84 1.78
CA GLN A 70 6.08 -1.76 0.99
C GLN A 70 5.42 -0.98 -0.15
N VAL A 71 5.46 -1.57 -1.35
CA VAL A 71 4.69 -1.12 -2.51
C VAL A 71 3.66 -2.18 -2.84
N GLU A 72 2.41 -1.75 -3.03
CA GLU A 72 1.32 -2.56 -3.59
C GLU A 72 0.86 -1.92 -4.89
N MET A 73 0.78 -2.70 -5.96
CA MET A 73 0.27 -2.29 -7.26
C MET A 73 -0.95 -3.14 -7.61
N MET A 74 -1.93 -2.50 -8.26
CA MET A 74 -3.12 -3.14 -8.80
C MET A 74 -2.96 -3.25 -10.31
N ARG A 75 -2.68 -4.45 -10.82
CA ARG A 75 -2.55 -4.71 -12.26
C ARG A 75 -3.91 -5.10 -12.82
N ALA A 76 -4.34 -4.49 -13.92
CA ALA A 76 -5.58 -4.90 -14.59
C ALA A 76 -5.48 -6.35 -15.08
N VAL A 77 -6.53 -7.14 -14.86
CA VAL A 77 -6.57 -8.52 -15.37
C VAL A 77 -6.79 -8.49 -16.89
N ILE A 78 -5.99 -9.27 -17.63
CA ILE A 78 -6.12 -9.42 -19.09
C ILE A 78 -7.51 -9.99 -19.39
N ASN A 79 -8.22 -9.40 -20.37
CA ASN A 79 -9.61 -9.73 -20.74
C ASN A 79 -10.69 -9.32 -19.73
N ALA A 80 -10.42 -8.41 -18.80
CA ALA A 80 -11.52 -7.74 -18.11
C ALA A 80 -12.36 -6.99 -19.17
N GLU A 81 -13.58 -7.45 -19.43
CA GLU A 81 -14.53 -6.78 -20.31
C GLU A 81 -14.57 -5.28 -19.95
N SER A 82 -14.58 -4.41 -20.96
CA SER A 82 -14.51 -2.96 -20.81
C SER A 82 -15.58 -2.38 -19.86
N GLY A 83 -16.67 -3.13 -19.64
CA GLY A 83 -17.75 -2.84 -18.69
C GLY A 83 -17.44 -3.09 -17.21
N HIS A 84 -16.33 -3.74 -16.85
CA HIS A 84 -15.98 -4.02 -15.44
C HIS A 84 -15.25 -2.87 -14.74
N ARG A 85 -15.03 -1.74 -15.43
CA ARG A 85 -14.53 -0.53 -14.79
C ARG A 85 -15.65 0.06 -13.93
N LYS A 86 -15.37 0.31 -12.64
CA LYS A 86 -16.29 1.08 -11.80
C LYS A 86 -16.33 2.52 -12.32
N GLY A 87 -17.33 2.86 -13.13
CA GLY A 87 -17.40 4.14 -13.83
C GLY A 87 -16.24 4.38 -14.81
N MET A 88 -16.04 5.64 -15.23
CA MET A 88 -15.03 5.99 -16.24
C MET A 88 -13.57 5.86 -15.75
N MET A 89 -13.32 5.95 -14.45
CA MET A 89 -11.96 6.08 -13.88
C MET A 89 -11.62 5.03 -12.81
N GLY A 90 -12.50 4.08 -12.52
CA GLY A 90 -12.24 3.01 -11.56
C GLY A 90 -11.15 2.04 -12.02
N HIS A 91 -10.51 1.35 -11.07
CA HIS A 91 -9.48 0.35 -11.35
C HIS A 91 -10.04 -0.93 -12.00
N GLY A 92 -11.31 -1.28 -11.76
CA GLY A 92 -11.93 -2.49 -12.29
C GLY A 92 -11.42 -3.76 -11.62
N ILE A 93 -11.42 -4.89 -12.33
CA ILE A 93 -10.90 -6.16 -11.83
C ILE A 93 -9.37 -6.12 -11.92
N CYS A 94 -8.68 -6.34 -10.80
CA CYS A 94 -7.23 -6.25 -10.72
C CYS A 94 -6.62 -7.36 -9.88
N ASP A 95 -5.41 -7.78 -10.26
CA ASP A 95 -4.51 -8.54 -9.41
C ASP A 95 -3.74 -7.58 -8.50
N LYS A 96 -3.71 -7.89 -7.20
CA LYS A 96 -2.91 -7.15 -6.22
C LYS A 96 -1.55 -7.81 -6.07
N MET A 97 -0.50 -7.05 -6.37
CA MET A 97 0.87 -7.52 -6.28
C MET A 97 1.64 -6.61 -5.32
N SER A 98 2.38 -7.20 -4.39
CA SER A 98 3.16 -6.43 -3.41
C SER A 98 4.59 -6.93 -3.26
N ARG A 99 5.47 -5.98 -2.97
CA ARG A 99 6.88 -6.20 -2.60
C ARG A 99 7.21 -5.29 -1.43
N SER A 100 8.10 -5.76 -0.56
CA SER A 100 8.57 -4.96 0.57
C SER A 100 10.04 -5.23 0.86
N VAL A 101 10.69 -4.26 1.47
CA VAL A 101 12.05 -4.37 1.97
C VAL A 101 12.16 -3.66 3.31
N THR A 102 13.07 -4.14 4.15
CA THR A 102 13.39 -3.48 5.41
C THR A 102 14.77 -2.85 5.33
N LEU A 103 14.83 -1.53 5.45
CA LEU A 103 16.05 -0.75 5.46
C LEU A 103 16.85 -1.00 6.77
N PRO A 104 18.18 -0.83 6.73
CA PRO A 104 19.01 -0.97 7.93
C PRO A 104 18.88 0.22 8.90
N TYR A 105 18.22 1.30 8.48
CA TYR A 105 17.97 2.50 9.28
C TYR A 105 16.51 2.94 9.19
N PHE A 106 16.09 3.79 10.13
CA PHE A 106 14.78 4.43 10.11
C PHE A 106 14.85 5.76 9.35
N THR A 107 13.93 5.98 8.42
CA THR A 107 13.86 7.19 7.60
C THR A 107 12.45 7.80 7.59
N ALA A 108 12.40 9.11 7.38
CA ALA A 108 11.21 9.86 6.95
C ALA A 108 11.59 10.79 5.79
N ASP A 109 12.73 10.52 5.14
CA ASP A 109 13.22 11.25 3.99
C ASP A 109 12.50 10.77 2.73
N ALA A 110 12.08 11.71 1.89
CA ALA A 110 11.30 11.40 0.70
C ALA A 110 12.14 10.70 -0.38
N GLU A 111 13.43 11.03 -0.50
CA GLU A 111 14.32 10.46 -1.51
C GLU A 111 14.73 9.03 -1.16
N ASP A 112 14.97 8.73 0.12
CA ASP A 112 15.16 7.36 0.57
C ASP A 112 13.94 6.49 0.26
N ILE A 113 12.74 6.96 0.61
CA ILE A 113 11.48 6.24 0.35
C ILE A 113 11.28 6.07 -1.15
N ARG A 114 11.48 7.13 -1.95
CA ARG A 114 11.30 7.12 -3.41
C ARG A 114 12.24 6.11 -4.07
N ARG A 115 13.54 6.16 -3.75
CA ARG A 115 14.54 5.24 -4.31
C ARG A 115 14.14 3.80 -4.04
N THR A 116 13.84 3.48 -2.77
CA THR A 116 13.42 2.14 -2.37
C THR A 116 12.11 1.72 -3.04
N ALA A 117 11.12 2.61 -3.12
CA ALA A 117 9.84 2.30 -3.77
C ALA A 117 10.00 2.03 -5.27
N LEU A 118 10.84 2.79 -5.97
CA LEU A 118 11.12 2.56 -7.40
C LEU A 118 11.80 1.21 -7.65
N ASP A 119 12.72 0.80 -6.77
CA ASP A 119 13.34 -0.52 -6.87
C ASP A 119 12.31 -1.64 -6.66
N LEU A 120 11.38 -1.49 -5.71
CA LEU A 120 10.28 -2.42 -5.52
C LEU A 120 9.31 -2.46 -6.70
N VAL A 121 9.03 -1.31 -7.33
CA VAL A 121 8.20 -1.23 -8.55
C VAL A 121 8.86 -1.97 -9.70
N ARG A 122 10.16 -1.80 -9.91
CA ARG A 122 10.92 -2.53 -10.95
C ARG A 122 10.88 -4.05 -10.71
N GLN A 123 10.96 -4.49 -9.45
CA GLN A 123 10.84 -5.91 -9.10
C GLN A 123 9.44 -6.49 -9.32
N LEU A 124 8.40 -5.66 -9.33
CA LEU A 124 7.03 -6.11 -9.63
C LEU A 124 6.84 -6.40 -11.13
N GLN A 125 7.70 -5.85 -12.01
CA GLN A 125 7.71 -6.10 -13.46
C GLN A 125 6.33 -5.88 -14.13
N ILE A 126 5.57 -4.89 -13.67
CA ILE A 126 4.28 -4.52 -14.25
C ILE A 126 4.53 -3.45 -15.32
N PRO A 127 4.22 -3.71 -16.61
CA PRO A 127 4.37 -2.71 -17.66
C PRO A 127 3.34 -1.58 -17.47
N PRO A 128 3.66 -0.33 -17.91
CA PRO A 128 2.67 0.72 -18.01
C PRO A 128 1.62 0.35 -19.07
N GLU A 129 0.34 0.43 -18.70
CA GLU A 129 -0.84 0.16 -19.54
C GLU A 129 -1.91 1.25 -19.35
#